data_AF-A0A6G1YMF5-F1
#
_entry.id   AF-A0A6G1YMF5-F1
#
_cell.length_a   1.000
_cell.length_b   1.000
_cell.length_c   1.000
_cell.angle_alpha   90.00
_cell.angle_beta   90.00
_cell.angle_gamma   90.00
#
_symmetry.space_group_name_H-M   'P 1'
#
loop_
_entity.id
_entity.type
_entity.pdbx_description
1 polymer ?
#
loop_
_entity_poly.entity_id
_entity_poly.type
_entity_poly.pdbx_seq_one_letter_code
_entity_poly.pdbx_strand_id
1 'polypeptide(L)' 'MMISSPNKGHAVDLNTEIAASGSNVYVTWWTNKTGVLMPLFRASNDGGSTFAKPITLNSTG' A
#
# COMPACT_ATOMS: atom_id res chain seq x y z
N MET A 1 4.83 8.40 -25.96
CA MET A 1 5.62 7.83 -24.85
C MET A 1 6.57 8.90 -24.37
N MET A 2 6.35 9.44 -23.17
CA MET A 2 7.28 10.38 -22.54
C MET A 2 7.64 9.79 -21.18
N ILE A 3 8.92 9.53 -20.95
CA ILE A 3 9.47 9.15 -19.65
C ILE A 3 10.36 10.32 -19.23
N SER A 4 9.81 11.21 -18.41
CA SER A 4 10.57 12.27 -17.75
C SER A 4 11.47 11.69 -16.67
N SER A 5 12.69 12.21 -16.56
CA SER A 5 13.71 11.85 -15.57
C SER A 5 13.20 11.87 -14.11
N PRO A 6 13.79 11.10 -13.18
CA PRO A 6 13.34 11.06 -11.79
C PRO A 6 13.77 12.32 -11.02
N ASN A 7 12.80 13.12 -10.58
CA ASN A 7 13.03 14.24 -9.67
C ASN A 7 13.24 13.73 -8.22
N LYS A 8 14.28 14.21 -7.53
CA LYS A 8 14.44 14.03 -6.08
C LYS A 8 13.24 14.69 -5.37
N GLY A 9 12.38 13.90 -4.72
CA GLY A 9 11.29 14.43 -3.88
C GLY A 9 9.87 13.88 -4.12
N HIS A 10 9.66 12.91 -5.02
CA HIS A 10 8.33 12.34 -5.24
C HIS A 10 8.01 11.20 -4.27
N ALA A 11 6.95 11.40 -3.48
CA ALA A 11 6.25 10.31 -2.83
C ALA A 11 5.65 9.40 -3.92
N VAL A 12 5.90 8.10 -3.81
CA VAL A 12 5.36 7.07 -4.70
C VAL A 12 4.51 6.12 -3.88
N ASP A 13 3.44 5.63 -4.51
CA ASP A 13 2.69 4.45 -4.09
C ASP A 13 2.77 3.46 -5.26
N LEU A 14 3.33 2.28 -5.01
CA LEU A 14 3.69 1.29 -6.05
C LEU A 14 3.16 -0.09 -5.69
N ASN A 15 3.01 -0.94 -6.71
CA ASN A 15 2.70 -2.36 -6.57
C ASN A 15 1.48 -2.61 -5.68
N THR A 16 0.40 -1.87 -5.95
CA THR A 16 -0.86 -2.06 -5.23
C THR A 16 -1.46 -3.41 -5.60
N GLU A 17 -1.74 -4.22 -4.58
CA GLU A 17 -2.43 -5.50 -4.75
C GLU A 17 -3.70 -5.52 -3.91
N ILE A 18 -4.71 -6.25 -4.39
CA ILE A 18 -5.98 -6.43 -3.71
C ILE A 18 -6.39 -7.90 -3.75
N ALA A 19 -6.86 -8.40 -2.61
CA ALA A 19 -7.45 -9.72 -2.48
C ALA A 19 -8.71 -9.65 -1.62
N ALA A 20 -9.66 -10.54 -1.87
CA ALA A 20 -10.92 -10.60 -1.11
C ALA A 20 -11.28 -12.04 -0.74
N SER A 21 -11.87 -12.21 0.44
CA SER A 21 -12.40 -13.49 0.92
C SER A 21 -13.58 -13.26 1.87
N GLY A 22 -14.76 -13.76 1.51
CA GLY A 22 -16.00 -13.46 2.23
C GLY A 22 -16.29 -11.95 2.24
N SER A 23 -16.55 -11.38 3.41
CA SER A 23 -16.71 -9.94 3.60
C SER A 23 -15.40 -9.18 3.80
N ASN A 24 -14.25 -9.88 3.77
CA ASN A 24 -12.95 -9.26 4.01
C ASN A 24 -12.31 -8.82 2.70
N VAL A 25 -11.73 -7.62 2.70
CA VAL A 25 -10.93 -7.07 1.59
C VAL A 25 -9.57 -6.65 2.13
N TYR A 26 -8.51 -7.03 1.44
CA TYR A 26 -7.13 -6.80 1.82
C TYR A 26 -6.44 -5.97 0.74
N VAL A 27 -5.74 -4.92 1.14
CA VAL A 27 -4.98 -4.06 0.21
C VAL A 27 -3.55 -3.92 0.72
N THR A 28 -2.59 -4.16 -0.15
CA THR A 28 -1.16 -3.93 0.08
C THR A 28 -0.62 -2.96 -0.96
N TRP A 29 0.37 -2.16 -0.58
CA TRP A 29 1.11 -1.29 -1.50
C TRP A 29 2.46 -0.93 -0.89
N TRP A 30 3.41 -0.55 -1.73
CA TRP A 30 4.68 0.00 -1.29
C TRP A 30 4.64 1.53 -1.34
N THR A 31 5.16 2.20 -0.31
CA THR A 31 5.22 3.67 -0.28
C THR A 31 6.55 4.16 0.25
N ASN A 32 7.05 5.29 -0.26
CA ASN A 32 8.25 5.97 0.28
C ASN A 32 7.91 7.28 1.03
N LYS A 33 6.64 7.50 1.38
CA LYS A 33 6.18 8.73 2.06
C LYS A 33 6.89 9.02 3.39
N THR A 34 7.47 8.01 4.02
CA THR A 34 8.25 8.10 5.25
C THR A 34 9.76 8.30 5.02
N GLY A 35 10.17 8.49 3.77
CA GLY A 35 11.58 8.63 3.36
C GLY A 35 12.26 7.32 2.99
N VAL A 36 11.64 6.17 3.29
CA VAL A 36 12.11 4.83 2.92
C VAL A 36 10.96 4.05 2.30
N LEU A 37 11.24 3.31 1.22
CA LEU A 37 10.24 2.45 0.59
C LEU A 37 9.85 1.31 1.54
N MET A 38 8.60 1.27 1.96
CA MET A 38 8.07 0.31 2.92
C MET A 38 6.73 -0.27 2.47
N PRO A 39 6.46 -1.55 2.77
CA PRO A 39 5.18 -2.16 2.48
C PRO A 39 4.15 -1.73 3.53
N LEU A 40 2.99 -1.28 3.06
CA LEU A 40 1.81 -1.00 3.87
C LEU A 40 0.72 -2.03 3.58
N PHE A 41 -0.12 -2.23 4.59
CA PHE A 41 -1.29 -3.10 4.54
C PHE A 41 -2.48 -2.41 5.22
N ARG A 42 -3.68 -2.60 4.66
CA ARG A 42 -4.94 -2.32 5.37
C ARG A 42 -6.00 -3.34 4.98
N ALA A 43 -6.97 -3.53 5.87
CA ALA A 43 -8.08 -4.45 5.65
C ALA A 43 -9.44 -3.80 5.93
N SER A 44 -10.46 -4.33 5.26
CA SER A 44 -11.89 -4.14 5.51
C SER A 44 -12.50 -5.49 5.91
N ASN A 45 -13.50 -5.47 6.78
CA ASN A 45 -14.30 -6.64 7.16
C ASN A 45 -15.80 -6.49 6.80
N ASP A 46 -16.16 -5.41 6.11
CA ASP A 46 -17.52 -4.99 5.77
C ASP A 46 -17.72 -4.81 4.24
N GLY A 47 -17.06 -5.67 3.46
CA GLY A 47 -17.20 -5.71 2.00
C GLY A 47 -16.49 -4.56 1.27
N GLY A 48 -15.53 -3.90 1.92
CA GLY A 48 -14.83 -2.74 1.38
C GLY A 48 -15.51 -1.40 1.69
N SER A 49 -16.53 -1.39 2.56
CA SER A 49 -17.25 -0.16 2.92
C SER A 49 -16.40 0.74 3.83
N THR A 50 -15.71 0.16 4.80
CA THR A 50 -14.73 0.84 5.65
C THR A 50 -13.45 0.04 5.74
N PHE A 51 -12.33 0.73 5.99
CA PHE A 51 -11.03 0.10 6.12
C PHE A 51 -10.30 0.64 7.34
N ALA A 52 -9.64 -0.25 8.07
CA ALA A 52 -8.79 0.12 9.18
C ALA A 52 -7.64 1.06 8.75
N LYS A 53 -6.97 1.66 9.74
CA LYS A 53 -5.74 2.43 9.51
C LYS A 53 -4.67 1.52 8.89
N PRO A 54 -3.86 2.01 7.94
CA PRO A 54 -2.74 1.27 7.41
C PRO A 54 -1.73 0.90 8.50
N ILE A 55 -1.14 -0.29 8.39
CA ILE A 55 0.01 -0.73 9.17
C ILE A 55 1.19 -1.01 8.24
N THR A 56 2.41 -0.80 8.74
CA THR A 56 3.63 -1.20 8.04
C THR A 56 3.89 -2.67 8.27
N LEU A 57 4.15 -3.43 7.20
CA LEU A 57 4.60 -4.81 7.32
C LEU A 57 6.12 -4.83 7.53
N ASN A 58 6.57 -5.47 8.59
CA ASN A 58 7.98 -5.71 8.84
C ASN A 58 8.23 -7.23 8.92
N SER A 59 9.34 -7.68 8.32
CA SER A 59 9.80 -9.05 8.53
C SER A 59 10.51 -9.11 9.89
N THR A 60 9.90 -9.73 10.89
CA THR A 60 10.64 -10.24 12.05
C THR A 60 11.11 -11.65 11.72
N GLY A 61 12.39 -11.76 11.36
CA GLY A 61 13.09 -13.04 11.29
C GLY A 61 13.60 -13.46 12.66
#